data_AF-A0A0D7QE96-F1
#
_entry.id   AF-A0A0D7QE96-F1
#
_cell.length_a   1.000
_cell.length_b   1.000
_cell.length_c   1.000
_cell.angle_alpha   90.00
_cell.angle_beta   90.00
_cell.angle_gamma   90.00
#
_symmetry.space_group_name_H-M   'P 1'
#
loop_
_entity.id
_entity.type
_entity.pdbx_description
1 polymer ?
#
loop_
_entity_poly.entity_id
_entity_poly.type
_entity_poly.pdbx_seq_one_letter_code
_entity_poly.pdbx_strand_id
1 'polypeptide(L)'
;MTTDNEPSIYDEVPGGVDLVRWFGRVPSFHDAEILSLRLHRKGPSALRLHGWINTGEVGHGGYFVLHRHAVVTITLSEVMDLQLDNFSIQNVISGLVLRRAPNRPERRGYLTDPRPQDIEIELEPCYGLSGLIRARAVSIVFEPGEPAAQDIIGP
;
A
#
# COMPACT_ATOMS: atom_id res chain seq x y z
N MET A 1 -20.15 16.23 12.31
CA MET A 1 -20.11 16.97 11.04
C MET A 1 -18.69 17.48 10.86
N THR A 2 -17.89 16.70 10.14
CA THR A 2 -16.54 17.05 9.70
C THR A 2 -16.52 16.76 8.21
N THR A 3 -15.98 17.72 7.47
CA THR A 3 -16.14 17.95 6.03
C THR A 3 -15.59 16.82 5.16
N ASP A 4 -16.49 16.15 4.43
CA ASP A 4 -16.22 15.15 3.38
C ASP A 4 -15.74 15.82 2.08
N ASN A 5 -14.68 16.64 2.12
CA ASN A 5 -14.22 17.30 0.90
C ASN A 5 -12.73 17.67 0.82
N GLU A 6 -11.85 17.03 1.60
CA GLU A 6 -10.44 17.06 1.26
C GLU A 6 -10.15 15.97 0.23
N PRO A 7 -9.57 16.32 -0.95
CA PRO A 7 -9.18 15.32 -1.93
C PRO A 7 -8.21 14.33 -1.30
N SER A 8 -8.50 13.06 -1.47
CA SER A 8 -7.61 12.00 -1.01
C SER A 8 -6.39 11.97 -1.91
N ILE A 9 -5.23 11.58 -1.40
CA ILE A 9 -4.05 11.34 -2.24
C ILE A 9 -4.34 10.35 -3.39
N TYR A 10 -5.32 9.46 -3.19
CA TYR A 10 -5.79 8.50 -4.20
C TYR A 10 -6.46 9.18 -5.40
N ASP A 11 -6.98 10.39 -5.26
CA ASP A 11 -7.55 11.17 -6.38
C ASP A 11 -6.46 11.71 -7.31
N GLU A 12 -5.22 11.80 -6.81
CA GLU A 12 -4.07 12.36 -7.53
C GLU A 12 -3.15 11.29 -8.12
N VAL A 13 -3.30 10.04 -7.68
CA VAL A 13 -2.49 8.90 -8.12
C VAL A 13 -3.21 8.15 -9.25
N PRO A 14 -2.55 7.90 -10.39
CA PRO A 14 -3.14 7.11 -11.48
C PRO A 14 -3.66 5.75 -10.97
N GLY A 15 -4.94 5.47 -11.25
CA GLY A 15 -5.65 4.27 -10.80
C GLY A 15 -6.20 4.31 -9.37
N GLY A 16 -5.90 5.34 -8.58
CA GLY A 16 -6.39 5.46 -7.21
C GLY A 16 -7.90 5.69 -7.12
N VAL A 17 -8.48 6.52 -7.99
CA VAL A 17 -9.94 6.73 -8.06
C VAL A 17 -10.70 5.42 -8.32
N ASP A 18 -10.20 4.59 -9.24
CA ASP A 18 -10.82 3.30 -9.56
C ASP A 18 -10.69 2.30 -8.40
N LEU A 19 -9.56 2.32 -7.69
CA LEU A 19 -9.36 1.52 -6.48
C LEU A 19 -10.34 1.94 -5.37
N VAL A 20 -10.47 3.24 -5.11
CA VAL A 20 -11.42 3.79 -4.11
C VAL A 20 -12.85 3.42 -4.49
N ARG A 21 -13.22 3.52 -5.78
CA ARG A 21 -14.53 3.09 -6.27
C ARG A 21 -14.76 1.59 -6.05
N TRP A 22 -13.74 0.76 -6.31
CA TRP A 22 -13.82 -0.68 -6.08
C TRP A 22 -14.01 -1.02 -4.60
N PHE A 23 -13.34 -0.34 -3.69
CA PHE A 23 -13.51 -0.56 -2.25
C PHE A 23 -14.74 0.16 -1.65
N GLY A 24 -15.29 1.15 -2.36
CA GLY A 24 -16.38 2.02 -1.90
C GLY A 24 -15.96 3.05 -0.85
N ARG A 25 -14.67 3.12 -0.51
CA ARG A 25 -14.04 4.02 0.45
C ARG A 25 -12.53 4.02 0.24
N VAL A 26 -11.84 4.99 0.84
CA VAL A 26 -10.37 4.93 0.94
C VAL A 26 -9.98 3.67 1.73
N PRO A 27 -9.21 2.73 1.14
CA PRO A 27 -8.82 1.51 1.81
C PRO A 27 -7.77 1.80 2.88
N SER A 28 -7.99 1.33 4.10
CA SER A 28 -6.94 1.35 5.14
C SER A 28 -5.91 0.26 4.95
N PHE A 29 -6.26 -0.81 4.22
CA PHE A 29 -5.47 -2.04 4.11
C PHE A 29 -5.15 -2.69 5.46
N HIS A 30 -6.06 -2.55 6.43
CA HIS A 30 -5.94 -3.24 7.71
C HIS A 30 -5.97 -4.75 7.48
N ASP A 31 -5.00 -5.45 8.07
CA ASP A 31 -4.74 -6.89 7.92
C ASP A 31 -4.39 -7.33 6.48
N ALA A 32 -4.03 -6.40 5.59
CA ALA A 32 -3.62 -6.77 4.24
C ALA A 32 -2.30 -7.56 4.26
N GLU A 33 -2.17 -8.55 3.39
CA GLU A 33 -0.96 -9.33 3.23
C GLU A 33 -0.10 -8.78 2.09
N ILE A 34 1.18 -8.51 2.36
CA ILE A 34 2.16 -8.18 1.34
C ILE A 34 2.59 -9.46 0.63
N LEU A 35 2.15 -9.59 -0.63
CA LEU A 35 2.47 -10.73 -1.49
C LEU A 35 3.90 -10.63 -2.04
N SER A 36 4.36 -9.41 -2.37
CA SER A 36 5.74 -9.19 -2.80
C SER A 36 6.15 -7.71 -2.73
N LEU A 37 7.44 -7.47 -2.49
CA LEU A 37 8.09 -6.19 -2.71
C LEU A 37 9.30 -6.39 -3.63
N ARG A 38 9.26 -5.82 -4.82
CA ARG A 38 10.36 -5.86 -5.81
C ARG A 38 11.01 -4.49 -5.92
N LEU A 39 12.30 -4.42 -5.57
CA LEU A 39 13.10 -3.20 -5.65
C LEU A 39 14.10 -3.31 -6.80
N HIS A 40 13.96 -2.42 -7.78
CA HIS A 40 14.83 -2.38 -8.95
C HIS A 40 15.68 -1.10 -8.95
N ARG A 41 17.00 -1.25 -9.15
CA ARG A 41 17.91 -0.10 -9.29
C ARG A 41 17.60 0.74 -10.53
N LYS A 42 17.09 0.11 -11.60
CA LYS A 42 16.67 0.75 -12.84
C LYS A 42 15.29 0.23 -13.20
N GLY A 43 14.44 1.12 -13.72
CA GLY A 43 13.05 0.80 -14.02
C GLY A 43 12.16 0.80 -12.77
N PRO A 44 10.87 0.47 -12.94
CA PRO A 44 9.88 0.53 -11.87
C PRO A 44 10.11 -0.54 -10.82
N SER A 45 9.98 -0.16 -9.55
CA SER A 45 9.79 -1.07 -8.42
C SER A 45 8.30 -1.37 -8.23
N ALA A 46 7.94 -2.40 -7.47
CA ALA A 46 6.54 -2.76 -7.26
C ALA A 46 6.29 -3.33 -5.87
N LEU A 47 5.23 -2.86 -5.22
CA LEU A 47 4.65 -3.46 -4.02
C LEU A 47 3.33 -4.14 -4.43
N ARG A 48 3.15 -5.40 -4.07
CA ARG A 48 1.88 -6.13 -4.26
C ARG A 48 1.32 -6.56 -2.92
N LEU A 49 0.03 -6.31 -2.71
CA LEU A 49 -0.68 -6.70 -1.50
C LEU A 49 -2.08 -7.22 -1.80
N HIS A 50 -2.56 -8.12 -0.97
CA HIS A 50 -3.96 -8.58 -0.94
C HIS A 50 -4.70 -7.81 0.14
N GLY A 51 -5.78 -7.11 -0.25
CA GLY A 51 -6.62 -6.35 0.67
C GLY A 51 -8.12 -6.60 0.43
N TRP A 52 -8.93 -6.21 1.40
CA TRP A 52 -10.39 -6.38 1.41
C TRP A 52 -11.07 -5.33 2.30
N ILE A 53 -12.40 -5.30 2.28
CA ILE A 53 -13.23 -4.59 3.26
C ILE A 53 -13.74 -5.57 4.30
N ASN A 54 -13.42 -5.32 5.57
CA ASN A 54 -14.13 -5.94 6.69
C ASN A 54 -15.47 -5.22 6.89
N THR A 55 -16.57 -5.97 6.88
CA THR A 55 -17.94 -5.43 7.05
C THR A 55 -18.33 -5.19 8.51
N GLY A 56 -17.55 -5.71 9.47
CA GLY A 56 -17.88 -5.74 10.88
C GLY A 56 -18.88 -6.85 11.25
N GLU A 57 -19.48 -7.51 10.26
CA GLU A 57 -20.35 -8.67 10.49
C GLU A 57 -19.51 -9.91 10.82
N VAL A 58 -19.99 -10.71 11.76
CA VAL A 58 -19.37 -11.99 12.11
C VAL A 58 -20.20 -13.11 11.48
N GLY A 59 -19.55 -13.89 10.62
CA GLY A 59 -20.17 -15.03 9.95
C GLY A 59 -20.38 -16.23 10.88
N HIS A 60 -21.04 -17.27 10.36
CA HIS A 60 -21.42 -18.46 11.12
C HIS A 60 -20.22 -19.24 11.73
N GLY A 61 -19.01 -19.04 11.21
CA GLY A 61 -17.78 -19.64 11.73
C GLY A 61 -17.06 -18.82 12.81
N GLY A 62 -17.62 -17.68 13.24
CA GLY A 62 -16.97 -16.79 14.22
C GLY A 62 -15.92 -15.84 13.64
N TYR A 63 -15.78 -15.80 12.31
CA TYR A 63 -14.86 -14.92 11.59
C TYR A 63 -15.59 -13.72 10.99
N PHE A 64 -14.90 -12.59 10.83
CA PHE A 64 -15.44 -11.44 10.12
C PHE A 64 -15.75 -11.75 8.66
N VAL A 65 -16.85 -11.20 8.16
CA VAL A 65 -17.20 -11.30 6.74
C VAL A 65 -16.42 -10.25 5.96
N LEU A 66 -15.57 -10.74 5.04
CA LEU A 66 -14.69 -9.94 4.20
C LEU A 66 -15.29 -9.81 2.78
N HIS A 67 -15.21 -8.61 2.21
CA HIS A 67 -15.78 -8.29 0.90
C HIS A 67 -14.77 -7.54 0.02
N ARG A 68 -15.05 -7.53 -1.30
CA ARG A 68 -14.31 -6.71 -2.28
C ARG A 68 -12.81 -6.96 -2.24
N HIS A 69 -12.41 -8.23 -2.10
CA HIS A 69 -11.02 -8.64 -2.20
C HIS A 69 -10.38 -8.09 -3.48
N ALA A 70 -9.13 -7.67 -3.39
CA ALA A 70 -8.34 -7.32 -4.55
C ALA A 70 -6.84 -7.57 -4.30
N VAL A 71 -6.16 -7.99 -5.35
CA VAL A 71 -4.70 -7.92 -5.42
C VAL A 71 -4.32 -6.57 -5.99
N VAL A 72 -3.71 -5.72 -5.17
CA VAL A 72 -3.31 -4.36 -5.53
C VAL A 72 -1.82 -4.36 -5.84
N THR A 73 -1.46 -3.84 -7.01
CA THR A 73 -0.07 -3.60 -7.40
C THR A 73 0.18 -2.11 -7.45
N ILE A 74 1.06 -1.65 -6.57
CA ILE A 74 1.54 -0.27 -6.49
C ILE A 74 2.90 -0.20 -7.17
N THR A 75 2.96 0.48 -8.32
CA THR A 75 4.20 0.70 -9.07
C THR A 75 4.91 1.93 -8.54
N LEU A 76 6.21 1.81 -8.29
CA LEU A 76 7.07 2.82 -7.67
C LEU A 76 8.10 3.28 -8.69
N SER A 77 7.96 4.51 -9.19
CA SER A 77 8.91 5.11 -10.13
C SER A 77 9.96 5.91 -9.37
N GLU A 78 11.23 5.57 -9.59
CA GLU A 78 12.39 6.20 -8.94
C GLU A 78 12.26 6.23 -7.42
N VAL A 79 12.58 5.10 -6.76
CA VAL A 79 12.63 5.03 -5.29
C VAL A 79 13.76 5.93 -4.78
N MET A 80 13.40 6.89 -3.93
CA MET A 80 14.28 7.96 -3.44
C MET A 80 14.64 7.82 -1.96
N ASP A 81 13.85 7.07 -1.21
CA ASP A 81 14.09 6.79 0.21
C ASP A 81 13.43 5.47 0.55
N LEU A 82 14.09 4.72 1.42
CA LEU A 82 13.66 3.41 1.89
C LEU A 82 14.10 3.23 3.33
N GLN A 83 13.16 2.88 4.20
CA GLN A 83 13.46 2.21 5.46
C GLN A 83 12.49 1.04 5.56
N LEU A 84 13.04 -0.16 5.63
CA LEU A 84 12.26 -1.37 5.82
C LEU A 84 12.74 -2.01 7.11
N ASP A 85 11.78 -2.42 7.92
CA ASP A 85 12.01 -3.08 9.19
C ASP A 85 11.26 -4.40 9.19
N ASN A 86 11.91 -5.41 9.78
CA ASN A 86 11.43 -6.79 9.86
C ASN A 86 11.21 -7.44 8.47
N PHE A 87 11.03 -8.75 8.48
CA PHE A 87 10.59 -9.55 7.33
C PHE A 87 10.26 -10.95 7.85
N SER A 88 9.20 -11.57 7.35
CA SER A 88 8.81 -12.90 7.79
C SER A 88 8.25 -13.73 6.62
N ILE A 89 8.02 -15.02 6.87
CA ILE A 89 7.35 -15.93 5.94
C ILE A 89 5.92 -15.47 5.64
N GLN A 90 5.33 -14.68 6.54
CA GLN A 90 4.06 -13.97 6.35
C GLN A 90 4.28 -12.49 6.65
N ASN A 91 3.75 -11.60 5.81
CA ASN A 91 3.91 -10.16 5.98
C ASN A 91 2.54 -9.49 5.97
N VAL A 92 2.00 -9.22 7.15
CA VAL A 92 0.71 -8.55 7.36
C VAL A 92 0.95 -7.15 7.91
N ILE A 93 0.24 -6.17 7.37
CA ILE A 93 0.30 -4.77 7.82
C ILE A 93 -0.94 -4.39 8.62
N SER A 94 -0.79 -3.50 9.60
CA SER A 94 -1.95 -2.94 10.31
C SER A 94 -2.67 -1.88 9.47
N GLY A 95 -1.99 -1.36 8.46
CA GLY A 95 -2.52 -0.40 7.50
C GLY A 95 -1.47 0.06 6.50
N LEU A 96 -1.95 0.74 5.46
CA LEU A 96 -1.12 1.41 4.47
C LEU A 96 -1.53 2.87 4.39
N VAL A 97 -0.57 3.75 4.66
CA VAL A 97 -0.74 5.19 4.47
C VAL A 97 -0.06 5.61 3.18
N LEU A 98 -0.85 6.19 2.28
CA LEU A 98 -0.36 6.87 1.09
C LEU A 98 -0.41 8.38 1.38
N ARG A 99 0.68 9.11 1.14
CA ARG A 99 0.73 10.56 1.40
C ARG A 99 1.79 11.28 0.58
N ARG A 100 1.75 12.60 0.58
CA ARG A 100 2.91 13.41 0.15
C ARG A 100 4.08 13.15 1.07
N ALA A 101 5.27 12.97 0.48
CA ALA A 101 6.47 12.69 1.24
C ALA A 101 6.80 13.85 2.18
N PRO A 102 6.76 13.66 3.51
CA PRO A 102 7.06 14.73 4.43
C PRO A 102 8.56 15.02 4.44
N ASN A 103 8.92 16.25 4.80
CA ASN A 103 10.32 16.56 5.03
C ASN A 103 10.81 15.85 6.31
N ARG A 104 11.86 15.05 6.19
CA ARG A 104 12.52 14.33 7.28
C ARG A 104 14.00 14.69 7.31
N PRO A 105 14.37 15.82 7.95
CA PRO A 105 15.75 16.29 8.00
C PRO A 105 16.74 15.23 8.53
N GLU A 106 16.30 14.41 9.47
CA GLU A 106 17.06 13.31 10.07
C GLU A 106 17.43 12.21 9.05
N ARG A 107 16.72 12.13 7.92
CA ARG A 107 16.98 11.16 6.84
C ARG A 107 17.81 11.75 5.69
N ARG A 108 18.19 13.03 5.75
CA ARG A 108 18.83 13.73 4.62
C ARG A 108 20.18 13.16 4.18
N GLY A 109 20.88 12.40 5.02
CA GLY A 109 22.23 11.84 4.78
C GLY A 109 22.74 11.91 3.33
N TYR A 110 22.47 10.87 2.54
CA TYR A 110 22.74 10.85 1.09
C TYR A 110 21.48 11.08 0.24
N LEU A 111 20.38 11.53 0.86
CA LEU A 111 19.08 11.61 0.23
C LEU A 111 18.77 13.06 -0.16
N THR A 112 18.18 13.26 -1.34
CA THR A 112 17.65 14.57 -1.71
C THR A 112 16.39 14.89 -0.90
N ASP A 113 16.16 16.17 -0.63
CA ASP A 113 14.90 16.65 -0.08
C ASP A 113 13.70 16.16 -0.92
N PRO A 114 12.55 15.87 -0.28
CA PRO A 114 11.35 15.48 -1.00
C PRO A 114 10.90 16.63 -1.89
N ARG A 115 10.52 16.30 -3.12
CA ARG A 115 9.76 17.25 -3.96
C ARG A 115 8.33 17.29 -3.45
N PRO A 116 7.59 18.39 -3.65
CA PRO A 116 6.19 18.47 -3.21
C PRO A 116 5.29 17.37 -3.81
N GLN A 117 5.74 16.72 -4.90
CA GLN A 117 4.99 15.72 -5.64
C GLN A 117 5.39 14.29 -5.28
N ASP A 118 6.49 14.13 -4.55
CA ASP A 118 6.95 12.82 -4.14
C ASP A 118 5.88 12.17 -3.27
N ILE A 119 5.69 10.87 -3.49
CA ILE A 119 4.72 10.07 -2.75
C ILE A 119 5.48 9.17 -1.80
N GLU A 120 4.93 9.03 -0.61
CA GLU A 120 5.36 8.05 0.37
C GLU A 120 4.25 7.01 0.61
N ILE A 121 4.69 5.76 0.70
CA ILE A 121 3.94 4.65 1.24
C ILE A 121 4.52 4.31 2.60
N GLU A 122 3.72 4.33 3.64
CA GLU A 122 4.05 3.77 4.94
C GLU A 122 3.26 2.46 5.12
N LEU A 123 4.00 1.40 5.44
CA LEU A 123 3.52 0.07 5.78
C LEU A 123 3.51 -0.02 7.31
N GLU A 124 2.35 0.19 7.91
CA GLU A 124 2.22 0.22 9.36
C GLU A 124 2.41 -1.19 9.94
N PRO A 125 3.20 -1.33 11.02
CA PRO A 125 3.65 -2.64 11.49
C PRO A 125 2.52 -3.46 12.12
N CYS A 126 2.40 -4.72 11.70
CA CYS A 126 1.60 -5.75 12.39
C CYS A 126 2.42 -7.03 12.57
N TYR A 127 2.77 -7.71 11.48
CA TYR A 127 3.59 -8.92 11.52
C TYR A 127 4.46 -9.06 10.27
N GLY A 128 5.78 -9.11 10.43
CA GLY A 128 6.72 -9.12 9.29
C GLY A 128 7.00 -7.72 8.75
N LEU A 129 7.15 -7.60 7.43
CA LEU A 129 7.62 -6.40 6.73
C LEU A 129 6.80 -5.15 7.07
N SER A 130 7.52 -4.07 7.39
CA SER A 130 6.97 -2.75 7.70
C SER A 130 7.95 -1.65 7.28
N GLY A 131 7.54 -0.39 7.34
CA GLY A 131 8.42 0.77 7.12
C GLY A 131 7.89 1.76 6.10
N LEU A 132 8.78 2.48 5.43
CA LEU A 132 8.44 3.55 4.48
C LEU A 132 9.17 3.40 3.15
N ILE A 133 8.49 3.80 2.09
CA ILE A 133 9.03 3.88 0.73
C ILE A 133 8.64 5.23 0.13
N ARG A 134 9.62 6.06 -0.21
CA ARG A 134 9.41 7.30 -0.98
C ARG A 134 9.76 7.08 -2.44
N ALA A 135 8.87 7.47 -3.34
CA ALA A 135 9.08 7.44 -4.78
C ALA A 135 8.75 8.79 -5.42
N ARG A 136 9.33 9.07 -6.60
CA ARG A 136 8.98 10.27 -7.38
C ARG A 136 7.56 10.25 -7.91
N ALA A 137 7.07 9.05 -8.25
CA ALA A 137 5.70 8.83 -8.67
C ALA A 137 5.26 7.43 -8.29
N VAL A 138 3.95 7.30 -8.10
CA VAL A 138 3.26 6.04 -7.84
C VAL A 138 2.13 5.88 -8.85
N SER A 139 1.84 4.65 -9.26
CA SER A 139 0.59 4.30 -9.94
C SER A 139 0.03 3.01 -9.36
N ILE A 140 -1.28 2.85 -9.49
CA ILE A 140 -2.03 1.74 -8.90
C ILE A 140 -2.75 0.99 -10.01
N VAL A 141 -2.65 -0.34 -9.97
CA VAL A 141 -3.54 -1.25 -10.69
C VAL A 141 -4.02 -2.31 -9.71
N PHE A 142 -5.20 -2.88 -9.94
CA PHE A 142 -5.72 -3.94 -9.09
C PHE A 142 -6.51 -4.97 -9.89
N GLU A 143 -6.55 -6.17 -9.34
CA GLU A 143 -7.32 -7.30 -9.86
C GLU A 143 -8.34 -7.71 -8.79
N PRO A 144 -9.65 -7.64 -9.06
CA PRO A 144 -10.68 -8.15 -8.16
C PRO A 144 -10.50 -9.64 -7.83
N GLY A 145 -10.65 -9.99 -6.55
CA GLY A 145 -10.60 -11.36 -6.07
C GLY A 145 -9.46 -11.63 -5.09
N GLU A 146 -9.34 -12.90 -4.72
CA GLU A 146 -8.26 -13.42 -3.89
C GLU A 146 -6.99 -13.69 -4.72
N PRO A 147 -5.81 -13.79 -4.09
CA PRO A 147 -4.56 -14.11 -4.77
C PRO A 147 -4.64 -15.46 -5.49
N ALA A 148 -4.08 -15.52 -6.70
CA ALA A 148 -3.90 -16.80 -7.39
C ALA A 148 -2.73 -17.58 -6.77
N ALA A 149 -2.64 -18.89 -7.04
CA ALA A 149 -1.55 -19.72 -6.52
C ALA A 149 -0.14 -19.18 -6.83
N GLN A 150 0.02 -18.57 -8.01
CA GLN A 150 1.27 -17.92 -8.45
C GLN A 150 1.66 -16.69 -7.61
N ASP A 151 0.72 -16.08 -6.89
CA ASP A 151 0.97 -14.93 -6.03
C ASP A 151 1.49 -15.33 -4.65
N ILE A 152 1.24 -16.57 -4.24
CA ILE A 152 1.59 -17.11 -2.92
C ILE A 152 2.96 -17.82 -2.97
N ILE A 153 3.27 -18.47 -4.09
CA ILE A 153 4.43 -19.37 -4.19
C ILE A 153 5.72 -18.60 -4.59
N GLY A 154 5.60 -17.36 -5.08
CA GLY A 154 6.71 -16.63 -5.69
C GLY A 154 7.20 -17.30 -6.99
N PRO A 155 7.93 -16.58 -7.86
CA PRO A 155 8.67 -17.21 -8.96
C PRO A 155 9.85 -18.05 -8.46
#